data_AF-A0A397VUR6-F1
#
_entry.id   AF-A0A397VUR6-F1
#
_cell.length_a   1.000
_cell.length_b   1.000
_cell.length_c   1.000
_cell.angle_alpha   90.00
_cell.angle_beta   90.00
_cell.angle_gamma   90.00
#
_symmetry.space_group_name_H-M   'P 1'
#
loop_
_entity.id
_entity.type
_entity.pdbx_description
1 polymer ?
#
loop_
_entity_poly.entity_id
_entity_poly.type
_entity_poly.pdbx_seq_one_letter_code
_entity_poly.pdbx_strand_id
1 'polypeptide(L)'
;MNRLVSTNRATTDPTSHKQILVEFMINQAESLTDPDVKTIITDLNILIKNKDASSLAIQNLSIYLDSTYGFQPSPNLWKEIKFLLIGLVAICVIFVAIYIWSKKKHPKGDAFSIFKVTILTLDFVLNALFIFTNGLEFDDLFFTGYVHNLIIIIIFILFKILIIFH
;
A
#
# COMPACT_ATOMS: atom_id res chain seq x y z
N MET A 1 -31.01 8.18 9.66
CA MET A 1 -29.84 7.34 9.37
C MET A 1 -28.65 8.23 9.08
N ASN A 2 -27.57 8.11 9.85
CA ASN A 2 -26.37 8.92 9.69
C ASN A 2 -25.22 7.99 9.27
N ARG A 3 -25.02 7.84 7.96
CA ARG A 3 -23.98 6.95 7.39
C ARG A 3 -22.62 7.63 7.24
N LEU A 4 -22.58 8.96 7.39
CA LEU A 4 -21.36 9.74 7.44
C LEU A 4 -20.90 9.83 8.89
N VAL A 5 -19.73 9.29 9.17
CA VAL A 5 -19.13 9.27 10.49
C VAL A 5 -17.79 9.98 10.41
N SER A 6 -17.56 10.96 11.29
CA SER A 6 -16.23 11.55 11.41
C SER A 6 -15.28 10.55 12.06
N THR A 7 -14.11 10.34 11.47
CA THR A 7 -13.08 9.47 12.05
C THR A 7 -12.26 10.20 13.12
N ASN A 8 -12.51 11.50 13.34
CA ASN A 8 -11.68 12.41 14.14
C ASN A 8 -10.20 12.44 13.74
N ARG A 9 -9.88 12.01 12.51
CA ARG A 9 -8.55 12.07 11.95
C ARG A 9 -8.43 13.32 11.08
N ALA A 10 -7.38 14.09 11.37
CA ALA A 10 -6.96 15.21 10.54
C ALA A 10 -5.47 15.02 10.22
N THR A 11 -5.11 15.08 8.94
CA THR A 11 -3.73 15.01 8.47
C THR A 11 -3.34 16.32 7.81
N THR A 12 -2.06 16.70 7.90
CA THR A 12 -1.57 17.88 7.15
C THR A 12 -1.57 17.57 5.66
N ASP A 13 -1.97 18.53 4.84
CA ASP A 13 -1.92 18.37 3.38
C ASP A 13 -0.44 18.30 2.92
N PRO A 14 -0.02 17.22 2.23
CA PRO A 14 1.36 17.07 1.76
C PRO A 14 1.77 18.13 0.73
N THR A 15 0.82 18.75 0.05
CA THR A 15 1.07 19.82 -0.94
C THR A 15 1.08 21.21 -0.31
N SER A 16 0.55 21.37 0.90
CA SER A 16 0.34 22.66 1.53
C SER A 16 0.40 22.59 3.06
N HIS A 17 1.45 23.17 3.64
CA HIS A 17 1.71 23.11 5.08
C HIS A 17 0.72 23.95 5.94
N LYS A 18 -0.25 24.60 5.31
CA LYS A 18 -1.27 25.44 5.96
C LYS A 18 -2.67 24.82 5.91
N GLN A 19 -2.81 23.67 5.26
CA GLN A 19 -4.09 23.00 5.06
C GLN A 19 -4.09 21.66 5.78
N ILE A 20 -5.29 21.24 6.19
CA ILE A 20 -5.53 19.95 6.82
C ILE A 20 -6.60 19.19 6.04
N LEU A 21 -6.42 17.90 5.92
CA LEU A 21 -7.37 16.97 5.35
C LEU A 21 -8.14 16.32 6.50
N VAL A 22 -9.47 16.46 6.48
CA VAL A 22 -10.36 15.85 7.47
C VAL A 22 -10.97 14.59 6.88
N GLU A 23 -10.80 13.47 7.57
CA GLU A 23 -11.29 12.17 7.08
C GLU A 23 -12.71 11.89 7.59
N PHE A 24 -13.52 11.35 6.68
CA PHE A 24 -14.87 10.86 6.96
C PHE A 24 -15.02 9.44 6.48
N MET A 25 -15.69 8.62 7.28
CA MET A 25 -16.05 7.25 6.94
C MET A 25 -17.50 7.21 6.46
N ILE A 26 -17.73 6.49 5.36
CA ILE A 26 -19.06 6.18 4.86
C ILE A 26 -19.36 4.74 5.24
N ASN A 27 -20.29 4.54 6.18
CA ASN A 27 -20.72 3.21 6.58
C ASN A 27 -21.43 2.49 5.44
N GLN A 28 -21.42 1.15 5.48
CA GLN A 28 -22.17 0.33 4.54
C GLN A 28 -23.68 0.66 4.57
N ALA A 29 -24.36 0.48 3.45
CA ALA A 29 -25.82 0.57 3.39
C ALA A 29 -26.43 -0.64 4.12
N GLU A 30 -27.37 -0.39 5.02
CA GLU A 30 -28.10 -1.43 5.76
C GLU A 30 -29.43 -1.77 5.08
N SER A 31 -29.93 -0.85 4.23
CA SER A 31 -31.17 -0.99 3.48
C SER A 31 -31.00 -0.57 2.01
N LEU A 32 -31.84 -1.11 1.13
CA LEU A 32 -31.98 -0.67 -0.27
C LEU A 32 -32.47 0.78 -0.41
N THR A 33 -33.01 1.37 0.66
CA THR A 33 -33.42 2.77 0.71
C THR A 33 -32.26 3.72 1.05
N ASP A 34 -31.11 3.19 1.48
CA ASP A 34 -29.97 4.02 1.83
C ASP A 34 -29.27 4.54 0.57
N PRO A 35 -28.79 5.80 0.57
CA PRO A 35 -28.16 6.40 -0.60
C PRO A 35 -26.86 5.69 -0.98
N ASP A 36 -26.62 5.45 -2.27
CA ASP A 36 -25.37 4.81 -2.70
C ASP A 36 -24.13 5.65 -2.29
N VAL A 37 -23.01 4.97 -2.05
CA VAL A 37 -21.74 5.61 -1.67
C VAL A 37 -21.32 6.63 -2.74
N LYS A 38 -21.53 6.32 -4.02
CA LYS A 38 -21.23 7.24 -5.13
C LYS A 38 -22.07 8.52 -5.05
N THR A 39 -23.35 8.40 -4.71
CA THR A 39 -24.25 9.54 -4.53
C THR A 39 -23.79 10.40 -3.35
N ILE A 40 -23.48 9.79 -2.20
CA ILE A 40 -22.97 10.50 -1.02
C ILE A 40 -21.70 11.29 -1.36
N ILE A 41 -20.74 10.67 -2.04
CA ILE A 41 -19.49 11.31 -2.48
C ILE A 41 -19.77 12.50 -3.40
N THR A 42 -20.68 12.31 -4.36
CA THR A 42 -21.04 13.34 -5.35
C THR A 42 -21.72 14.52 -4.68
N ASP A 43 -22.69 14.26 -3.81
CA ASP A 43 -23.43 15.28 -3.08
C ASP A 43 -22.50 16.08 -2.16
N LEU A 44 -21.64 15.42 -1.39
CA LEU A 44 -20.63 16.08 -0.56
C LEU A 44 -19.70 16.98 -1.38
N ASN A 45 -19.22 16.48 -2.51
CA ASN A 45 -18.36 17.26 -3.40
C ASN A 45 -19.09 18.49 -3.95
N ILE A 46 -20.36 18.35 -4.38
CA ILE A 46 -21.17 19.47 -4.87
C ILE A 46 -21.41 20.49 -3.75
N LEU A 47 -21.74 20.04 -2.54
CA LEU A 47 -21.99 20.90 -1.39
C LEU A 47 -20.76 21.72 -1.00
N ILE A 48 -19.57 21.10 -0.96
CA ILE A 48 -18.31 21.77 -0.63
C ILE A 48 -17.88 22.74 -1.74
N LYS A 49 -17.99 22.33 -3.01
CA LYS A 49 -17.64 23.20 -4.14
C LYS A 49 -18.56 24.41 -4.25
N ASN A 50 -19.82 24.25 -3.88
CA ASN A 50 -20.82 25.32 -3.85
C ASN A 50 -21.11 25.79 -2.41
N LYS A 51 -20.10 25.84 -1.54
CA LYS A 51 -20.27 26.15 -0.12
C LYS A 51 -21.02 27.46 0.17
N ASP A 52 -20.95 28.44 -0.73
CA ASP A 52 -21.57 29.76 -0.57
C ASP A 52 -23.06 29.78 -0.94
N ALA A 53 -23.53 28.78 -1.70
CA ALA A 53 -24.92 28.67 -2.16
C ALA A 53 -25.63 27.40 -1.64
N SER A 54 -24.90 26.50 -0.97
CA SER A 54 -25.42 25.26 -0.42
C SER A 54 -25.95 25.43 1.00
N SER A 55 -26.59 24.39 1.53
CA SER A 55 -27.01 24.36 2.94
C SER A 55 -25.85 24.48 3.95
N LEU A 56 -24.60 24.33 3.49
CA LEU A 56 -23.41 24.59 4.30
C LEU A 56 -23.17 26.10 4.53
N ALA A 57 -23.63 26.97 3.63
CA ALA A 57 -23.49 28.44 3.74
C ALA A 57 -24.13 28.99 5.02
N ILE A 58 -25.19 28.31 5.50
CA ILE A 58 -25.91 28.66 6.73
C ILE A 58 -25.02 28.48 7.96
N GLN A 59 -23.99 27.62 7.88
CA GLN A 59 -23.04 27.41 8.96
C GLN A 59 -21.81 28.28 8.76
N ASN A 60 -21.52 29.16 9.74
CA ASN A 60 -20.36 30.05 9.74
C ASN A 60 -19.00 29.33 9.60
N LEU A 61 -18.95 28.02 9.85
CA LEU A 61 -17.74 27.19 9.73
C LEU A 61 -17.45 26.75 8.28
N SER A 62 -18.40 26.88 7.36
CA SER A 62 -18.21 26.49 5.96
C SER A 62 -17.15 27.34 5.25
N ILE A 63 -16.85 28.54 5.75
CA ILE A 63 -15.81 29.42 5.20
C ILE A 63 -14.43 28.75 5.15
N TYR A 64 -14.15 27.83 6.08
CA TYR A 64 -12.88 27.11 6.19
C TYR A 64 -12.75 25.93 5.21
N LEU A 65 -13.84 25.55 4.53
CA LEU A 65 -13.80 24.48 3.54
C LEU A 65 -13.15 24.97 2.24
N ASP A 66 -12.25 24.15 1.68
CA ASP A 66 -11.64 24.43 0.39
C ASP A 66 -12.58 24.01 -0.75
N SER A 67 -13.22 25.00 -1.38
CA SER A 67 -14.13 24.80 -2.51
C SER A 67 -13.40 24.42 -3.80
N THR A 68 -12.09 24.65 -3.89
CA THR A 68 -11.30 24.24 -5.07
C THR A 68 -10.94 22.74 -4.99
N TYR A 69 -10.65 22.25 -3.79
CA TYR A 69 -10.31 20.85 -3.53
C TYR A 69 -11.53 19.92 -3.55
N GLY A 70 -12.61 20.30 -2.86
CA GLY A 70 -13.85 19.51 -2.78
C GLY A 70 -13.72 18.25 -1.91
N PHE A 71 -14.58 17.26 -2.16
CA PHE A 71 -14.51 15.95 -1.48
C PHE A 71 -13.79 14.95 -2.38
N GLN A 72 -12.72 14.33 -1.87
CA GLN A 72 -11.95 13.31 -2.58
C GLN A 72 -12.10 11.95 -1.88
N PRO A 73 -12.49 10.89 -2.59
CA PRO A 73 -12.45 9.55 -2.03
C PRO A 73 -11.00 9.12 -1.81
N SER A 74 -10.74 8.45 -0.68
CA SER A 74 -9.43 7.87 -0.41
C SER A 74 -8.98 6.97 -1.57
N PRO A 75 -7.69 7.00 -1.96
CA PRO A 75 -7.19 6.21 -3.07
C PRO A 75 -7.50 4.73 -2.85
N ASN A 76 -8.01 4.08 -3.90
CA ASN A 76 -8.34 2.68 -3.85
C ASN A 76 -7.05 1.86 -3.94
N LEU A 77 -6.46 1.55 -2.78
CA LEU A 77 -5.24 0.76 -2.66
C LEU A 77 -5.32 -0.53 -3.48
N TRP A 78 -6.48 -1.18 -3.56
CA TRP A 78 -6.66 -2.39 -4.35
C TRP A 78 -6.41 -2.17 -5.85
N LYS A 79 -6.85 -1.04 -6.41
CA LYS A 79 -6.59 -0.73 -7.84
C LYS A 79 -5.11 -0.51 -8.10
N GLU A 80 -4.40 0.11 -7.16
CA GLU A 80 -2.99 0.45 -7.29
C GLU A 80 -2.10 -0.78 -7.11
N ILE A 81 -2.32 -1.58 -6.07
CA ILE A 81 -1.46 -2.73 -5.73
C ILE A 81 -1.80 -4.01 -6.50
N LYS A 82 -3.00 -4.13 -7.10
CA LYS A 82 -3.45 -5.38 -7.75
C LYS A 82 -2.48 -5.87 -8.81
N PHE A 83 -1.96 -4.98 -9.66
CA PHE A 83 -1.04 -5.39 -10.73
C PHE A 83 0.31 -5.83 -10.18
N LEU A 84 0.79 -5.16 -9.13
CA LEU A 84 2.02 -5.54 -8.43
C LEU A 84 1.87 -6.93 -7.78
N LEU A 85 0.72 -7.19 -7.15
CA LEU A 85 0.40 -8.48 -6.54
C LEU A 85 0.34 -9.61 -7.58
N ILE A 86 -0.26 -9.36 -8.74
CA ILE A 86 -0.32 -10.31 -9.85
C ILE A 86 1.09 -10.61 -10.39
N GLY A 87 1.92 -9.57 -10.55
CA GLY A 87 3.31 -9.72 -10.96
C GLY A 87 4.12 -10.58 -10.00
N LEU A 88 3.95 -10.36 -8.69
CA LEU A 88 4.59 -11.15 -7.65
C LEU A 88 4.19 -12.63 -7.72
N VAL A 89 2.89 -12.92 -7.86
CA VAL A 89 2.38 -14.30 -8.01
C VAL A 89 2.94 -14.95 -9.27
N ALA A 90 2.96 -14.24 -10.39
CA ALA A 90 3.50 -14.77 -11.65
C ALA A 90 4.98 -15.15 -11.53
N ILE A 91 5.78 -14.31 -10.87
CA ILE A 91 7.19 -14.58 -10.58
C ILE A 91 7.32 -15.86 -9.73
N CYS A 92 6.55 -15.99 -8.65
CA CYS A 92 6.55 -17.19 -7.81
C CYS A 92 6.21 -18.46 -8.60
N VAL A 93 5.23 -18.41 -9.51
CA VAL A 93 4.85 -19.55 -10.35
C VAL A 93 5.99 -19.94 -11.30
N ILE A 94 6.66 -18.97 -11.92
CA ILE A 94 7.82 -19.22 -12.79
C ILE A 94 8.93 -19.90 -11.99
N PHE A 95 9.21 -19.42 -10.78
CA PHE A 95 10.18 -20.02 -9.89
C PHE A 95 9.83 -21.49 -9.59
N VAL A 96 8.60 -21.77 -9.16
CA VAL A 96 8.16 -23.15 -8.88
C VAL A 96 8.28 -24.05 -10.12
N ALA A 97 7.94 -23.56 -11.30
CA ALA A 97 8.09 -24.30 -12.55
C ALA A 97 9.55 -24.65 -12.85
N ILE A 98 10.47 -23.70 -12.67
CA ILE A 98 11.91 -23.91 -12.82
C ILE A 98 12.42 -24.94 -11.81
N TYR A 99 11.96 -24.90 -10.56
CA TYR A 99 12.33 -25.89 -9.54
C TYR A 99 11.92 -27.30 -9.93
N ILE A 100 10.66 -27.49 -10.33
CA ILE A 100 10.14 -28.79 -10.75
C ILE A 100 10.92 -29.30 -11.97
N TRP A 101 11.19 -28.43 -12.94
CA TRP A 101 11.93 -28.80 -14.14
C TRP A 101 13.37 -29.20 -13.84
N SER A 102 14.05 -28.45 -12.99
CA SER A 102 15.42 -28.73 -12.55
C SER A 102 15.51 -30.08 -11.83
N LYS A 103 14.58 -30.34 -10.89
CA LYS A 103 14.51 -31.62 -10.16
C LYS A 103 14.25 -32.81 -11.08
N LYS A 104 13.43 -32.63 -12.13
CA LYS A 104 13.17 -33.68 -13.13
C LYS A 104 14.40 -33.98 -14.00
N LYS A 105 15.19 -32.97 -14.34
CA LYS A 105 16.35 -33.10 -15.25
C LYS A 105 17.61 -33.60 -14.53
N HIS A 106 17.81 -33.20 -13.28
CA HIS A 106 18.97 -33.58 -12.47
C HIS A 106 18.55 -34.16 -11.12
N PRO A 107 18.09 -35.42 -11.06
CA PRO A 107 17.60 -36.04 -9.82
C PRO A 107 18.71 -36.28 -8.77
N LYS A 108 19.99 -36.26 -9.17
CA LYS A 108 21.17 -36.41 -8.29
C LYS A 108 21.87 -35.09 -7.96
N GLY A 109 21.55 -34.00 -8.66
CA GLY A 109 22.10 -32.69 -8.36
C GLY A 109 21.28 -32.04 -7.25
N ASP A 110 21.92 -31.35 -6.32
CA ASP A 110 21.21 -30.56 -5.31
C ASP A 110 20.63 -29.28 -5.95
N ALA A 111 19.70 -29.46 -6.88
CA ALA A 111 18.94 -28.42 -7.56
C ALA A 111 18.25 -27.48 -6.56
N PHE A 112 18.02 -27.96 -5.33
CA PHE A 112 17.47 -27.18 -4.24
C PHE A 112 18.45 -26.11 -3.72
N SER A 113 19.76 -26.38 -3.71
CA SER A 113 20.78 -25.39 -3.32
C SER A 113 20.88 -24.23 -4.30
N ILE A 114 20.91 -24.48 -5.62
CA ILE A 114 20.94 -23.41 -6.64
C ILE A 114 19.68 -22.54 -6.56
N PHE A 115 18.53 -23.18 -6.36
CA PHE A 115 17.26 -22.50 -6.26
C PHE A 115 17.14 -21.67 -4.97
N LYS A 116 17.63 -22.20 -3.83
CA LYS A 116 17.76 -21.45 -2.57
C LYS A 116 18.61 -20.21 -2.73
N VAL A 117 19.79 -20.34 -3.35
CA VAL A 117 20.69 -19.19 -3.56
C VAL A 117 20.01 -18.13 -4.43
N THR A 118 19.24 -18.55 -5.44
CA THR A 118 18.53 -17.62 -6.35
C THR A 118 17.39 -16.89 -5.63
N ILE A 119 16.56 -17.60 -4.85
CA ILE A 119 15.49 -16.97 -4.04
C ILE A 119 16.07 -16.01 -3.01
N LEU A 120 17.14 -16.40 -2.33
CA LEU A 120 17.76 -15.58 -1.31
C LEU A 120 18.40 -14.31 -1.89
N THR A 121 18.98 -14.41 -3.10
CA THR A 121 19.49 -13.25 -3.83
C THR A 121 18.36 -12.32 -4.29
N LEU A 122 17.23 -12.88 -4.75
CA LEU A 122 16.05 -12.11 -5.13
C LEU A 122 15.47 -11.34 -3.94
N ASP A 123 15.35 -12.00 -2.78
CA ASP A 123 14.86 -11.42 -1.53
C ASP A 123 15.73 -10.24 -1.07
N PHE A 124 17.06 -10.40 -1.15
CA PHE A 124 18.02 -9.32 -0.89
C PHE A 124 17.83 -8.11 -1.83
N VAL A 125 17.69 -8.36 -3.14
CA VAL A 125 17.50 -7.29 -4.14
C VAL A 125 16.18 -6.56 -3.93
N LEU A 126 15.08 -7.27 -3.68
CA LEU A 126 13.77 -6.68 -3.43
C LEU A 126 13.77 -5.81 -2.16
N ASN A 127 14.38 -6.29 -1.08
CA ASN A 127 14.50 -5.52 0.15
C ASN A 127 15.41 -4.29 -0.01
N ALA A 128 16.52 -4.40 -0.76
CA ALA A 128 17.36 -3.25 -1.06
C ALA A 128 16.59 -2.20 -1.88
N LEU A 129 15.89 -2.63 -2.93
CA LEU A 129 15.07 -1.75 -3.77
C LEU A 129 13.98 -1.06 -2.94
N PHE A 130 13.30 -1.78 -2.05
CA PHE A 130 12.27 -1.23 -1.17
C PHE A 130 12.82 -0.11 -0.28
N ILE A 131 13.99 -0.30 0.32
CA ILE A 131 14.66 0.72 1.15
C ILE A 131 15.07 1.92 0.31
N PHE A 132 15.66 1.71 -0.88
CA PHE A 132 16.05 2.83 -1.75
C PHE A 132 14.86 3.64 -2.26
N THR A 133 13.73 2.99 -2.52
CA THR A 133 12.57 3.66 -3.14
C THR A 133 11.68 4.33 -2.09
N ASN A 134 11.44 3.67 -0.95
CA ASN A 134 10.48 4.15 0.05
C ASN A 134 11.13 4.63 1.36
N GLY A 135 12.43 4.40 1.53
CA GLY A 135 13.13 4.68 2.78
C GLY A 135 13.30 6.15 3.10
N LEU A 136 13.17 7.04 2.11
CA LEU A 136 13.25 8.49 2.33
C LEU A 136 11.90 9.14 2.69
N GLU A 137 10.78 8.45 2.48
CA GLU A 137 9.44 8.99 2.74
C GLU A 137 8.92 8.66 4.16
N PHE A 138 9.51 7.67 4.84
CA PHE A 138 9.05 7.23 6.15
C PHE A 138 10.22 6.80 7.05
N ASP A 139 10.65 7.68 7.97
CA ASP A 139 11.80 7.46 8.87
C ASP A 139 11.70 6.16 9.68
N ASP A 140 10.50 5.76 10.12
CA ASP A 140 10.26 4.51 10.87
C ASP A 140 10.39 3.24 10.00
N LEU A 141 10.00 3.33 8.73
CA LEU A 141 10.13 2.23 7.77
C LEU A 141 11.58 2.07 7.30
N PHE A 142 12.37 3.14 7.30
CA PHE A 142 13.80 3.08 7.00
C PHE A 142 14.55 2.22 8.02
N PHE A 143 14.34 2.46 9.32
CA PHE A 143 14.97 1.68 10.39
C PHE A 143 14.53 0.22 10.33
N THR A 144 13.23 -0.02 10.21
CA THR A 144 12.67 -1.38 10.12
C THR A 144 13.20 -2.14 8.90
N GLY A 145 13.26 -1.49 7.73
CA GLY A 145 13.78 -2.07 6.50
C GLY A 145 15.29 -2.37 6.59
N TYR A 146 16.07 -1.44 7.15
CA TYR A 146 17.51 -1.62 7.32
C TYR A 146 17.85 -2.81 8.22
N VAL A 147 17.18 -2.92 9.37
CA VAL A 147 17.36 -4.04 10.32
C VAL A 147 16.97 -5.37 9.66
N HIS A 148 15.85 -5.41 8.93
CA HIS A 148 15.43 -6.60 8.19
C HIS A 148 16.47 -7.04 7.15
N ASN A 149 17.03 -6.08 6.39
CA ASN A 149 18.05 -6.34 5.39
C ASN A 149 19.35 -6.89 6.01
N LEU A 150 19.76 -6.32 7.15
CA LEU A 150 20.94 -6.77 7.90
C LEU A 150 20.78 -8.23 8.38
N ILE A 151 19.59 -8.61 8.85
CA ILE A 151 19.27 -9.99 9.24
C ILE A 151 19.38 -10.94 8.02
N ILE A 152 18.86 -10.54 6.86
CA ILE A 152 18.94 -11.34 5.63
C ILE A 152 20.39 -11.53 5.18
N ILE A 153 21.22 -10.48 5.24
CA ILE A 153 22.65 -10.56 4.91
C ILE A 153 23.36 -11.56 5.85
N ILE A 154 23.07 -11.52 7.15
CA ILE A 154 23.68 -12.44 8.13
C ILE A 154 23.27 -13.89 7.81
N ILE A 155 21.98 -14.13 7.55
CA ILE A 155 21.49 -15.46 7.13
C ILE A 155 22.18 -15.90 5.84
N PHE A 156 22.36 -15.01 4.86
CA PHE A 156 23.04 -15.30 3.60
C PHE A 156 24.49 -15.73 3.81
N ILE A 157 25.23 -15.01 4.65
CA ILE A 157 26.63 -15.33 4.95
C ILE A 157 26.73 -16.68 5.67
N LEU A 158 25.88 -16.92 6.67
CA LEU A 158 25.85 -18.20 7.40
C LEU A 158 25.53 -19.37 6.47
N PHE A 159 24.58 -19.19 5.54
CA PHE A 159 24.22 -20.22 4.57
C PHE A 159 25.35 -20.49 3.58
N LYS A 160 26.03 -19.44 3.11
CA LYS A 160 27.20 -19.57 2.23
C LYS A 160 28.32 -20.35 2.90
N ILE A 161 28.58 -20.08 4.18
CA ILE A 161 29.58 -20.80 4.97
C ILE A 161 29.16 -22.27 5.11
N LEU A 162 27.90 -22.55 5.44
CA LEU A 162 27.40 -23.93 5.56
C LEU A 162 27.57 -24.74 4.26
N ILE A 163 27.33 -24.13 3.10
CA ILE A 163 27.49 -24.78 1.78
C ILE A 163 28.95 -24.93 1.37
N ILE A 164 29.85 -24.04 1.79
CA ILE A 164 31.29 -24.12 1.46
C ILE A 164 32.00 -25.18 2.33
N PHE A 165 31.54 -25.39 3.55
CA PHE A 165 32.15 -26.31 4.52
C PHE A 165 31.48 -27.71 4.57
N HIS A 166 30.47 -27.98 3.74
CA HIS A 166 29.84 -29.30 3.58
C HIS A 166 29.92 -29.76 2.12
#